data_AF-A0A846DD99-F1
#
_entry.id   AF-A0A846DD99-F1
#
_cell.length_a   1.000
_cell.length_b   1.000
_cell.length_c   1.000
_cell.angle_alpha   90.00
_cell.angle_beta   90.00
_cell.angle_gamma   90.00
#
_symmetry.space_group_name_H-M   'P 1'
#
loop_
_entity.id
_entity.type
_entity.pdbx_description
1 polymer ?
#
loop_
_entity_poly.entity_id
_entity_poly.type
_entity_poly.pdbx_seq_one_letter_code
_entity_poly.pdbx_strand_id
1 'polypeptide(L)'
;TPGTLYALNLHEEHYLRASKDMRIICVFNPPLSSPEVHLPNGSYQADPDARQFIVNRKKDPMTFAYLNLKGHPRGNYMLDRLIQAGLEPALVIEECSDLATAGRQELEKQLQKIAAETPLPRSLPEILAGRNVRCVETANHNDAQSEELLTALCPDLIVLGDTRIIRNKNILRIPELGIVNVHPGYLPTVRGNNPYLWSIVHDLPQGVTVHFIDEGVDSGPIIARQRLYLQPRATYPQLLAAINRLCGELLLEALCFLKAGGVQSLAQGNFENPGKKVFRLCPPEIKSAAIQKLESGEYRFEEV
;
A
#
# COMPACT_ATOMS: atom_id res chain seq x y z
N THR A 1 38.11 -6.50 8.72
CA THR A 1 38.39 -5.49 9.77
C THR A 1 37.15 -5.38 10.65
N PRO A 2 37.22 -4.87 11.89
CA PRO A 2 36.01 -4.50 12.62
C PRO A 2 35.13 -3.62 11.70
N GLY A 3 33.87 -4.01 11.47
CA GLY A 3 32.98 -3.33 10.52
C GLY A 3 32.96 -3.84 9.08
N THR A 4 33.38 -5.08 8.79
CA THR A 4 33.18 -5.69 7.47
C THR A 4 31.70 -6.06 7.26
N LEU A 5 31.05 -5.41 6.29
CA LEU A 5 29.68 -5.73 5.84
C LEU A 5 29.75 -6.83 4.77
N TYR A 6 29.05 -7.94 5.01
CA TYR A 6 28.84 -9.00 4.02
C TYR A 6 27.38 -8.92 3.54
N ALA A 7 27.18 -8.61 2.26
CA ALA A 7 25.88 -8.69 1.62
C ALA A 7 25.76 -10.06 0.95
N LEU A 8 24.87 -10.91 1.47
CA LEU A 8 24.58 -12.21 0.89
C LEU A 8 23.39 -12.08 -0.05
N ASN A 9 23.54 -12.52 -1.29
CA ASN A 9 22.43 -12.75 -2.20
C ASN A 9 22.54 -14.19 -2.76
N LEU A 10 21.42 -14.75 -3.22
CA LEU A 10 21.40 -15.98 -4.04
C LEU A 10 21.76 -17.32 -3.36
N HIS A 11 21.51 -17.49 -2.05
CA HIS A 11 21.69 -18.77 -1.34
C HIS A 11 23.11 -19.37 -1.43
N GLU A 12 24.13 -18.53 -1.57
CA GLU A 12 25.51 -18.99 -1.61
C GLU A 12 26.00 -19.48 -0.23
N GLU A 13 26.75 -20.59 -0.21
CA GLU A 13 27.39 -21.10 1.00
C GLU A 13 28.64 -20.29 1.32
N HIS A 14 28.74 -19.77 2.56
CA HIS A 14 29.90 -19.02 3.00
C HIS A 14 30.41 -19.50 4.36
N TYR A 15 31.74 -19.53 4.48
CA TYR A 15 32.43 -19.86 5.73
C TYR A 15 33.02 -18.60 6.35
N LEU A 16 32.50 -18.20 7.52
CA LEU A 16 33.08 -17.14 8.33
C LEU A 16 33.96 -17.76 9.42
N ARG A 17 35.21 -17.29 9.54
CA ARG A 17 36.14 -17.71 10.59
C ARG A 17 36.71 -16.50 11.31
N ALA A 18 36.65 -16.49 12.62
CA ALA A 18 37.25 -15.47 13.47
C ALA A 18 38.43 -16.04 14.26
N SER A 19 39.44 -15.20 14.53
CA SER A 19 40.63 -15.56 15.32
C SER A 19 40.59 -15.07 16.77
N LYS A 20 39.56 -14.28 17.12
CA LYS A 20 39.22 -13.81 18.47
C LYS A 20 37.68 -13.79 18.57
N ASP A 21 37.08 -12.72 19.07
CA ASP A 21 35.63 -12.60 19.21
C ASP A 21 34.95 -12.08 17.93
N MET A 22 33.79 -12.66 17.59
CA MET A 22 32.96 -12.24 16.46
C MET A 22 31.55 -11.91 16.95
N ARG A 23 31.03 -10.76 16.52
CA ARG A 23 29.61 -10.41 16.63
C ARG A 23 29.04 -10.32 15.22
N ILE A 24 28.02 -11.11 14.95
CA ILE A 24 27.30 -11.11 13.67
C ILE A 24 25.98 -10.38 13.88
N ILE A 25 25.67 -9.46 12.98
CA ILE A 25 24.36 -8.82 12.88
C ILE A 25 23.82 -9.18 11.49
N CYS A 26 22.75 -9.96 11.45
CA CYS A 26 22.04 -10.26 10.21
C CYS A 26 20.93 -9.23 10.02
N VAL A 27 20.88 -8.60 8.85
CA VAL A 27 19.86 -7.62 8.50
C VAL A 27 19.19 -8.10 7.22
N PHE A 28 17.89 -8.38 7.30
CA PHE A 28 17.08 -8.72 6.13
C PHE A 28 16.55 -7.45 5.51
N ASN A 29 16.67 -7.36 4.18
CA ASN A 29 16.04 -6.29 3.40
C ASN A 29 15.18 -6.94 2.29
N PRO A 30 13.84 -6.96 2.43
CA PRO A 30 13.05 -6.30 3.48
C PRO A 30 13.09 -7.04 4.84
N PRO A 31 12.69 -6.37 5.94
CA PRO A 31 12.61 -7.00 7.26
C PRO A 31 11.67 -8.22 7.26
N LEU A 32 12.09 -9.32 7.89
CA LEU A 32 11.20 -10.46 8.13
C LEU A 32 10.11 -10.03 9.13
N SER A 33 8.86 -10.41 8.87
CA SER A 33 7.68 -9.96 9.62
C SER A 33 7.02 -11.07 10.46
N SER A 34 7.70 -12.20 10.66
CA SER A 34 7.23 -13.31 11.51
C SER A 34 8.12 -13.49 12.76
N PRO A 35 7.65 -14.17 13.82
CA PRO A 35 8.55 -14.68 14.85
C PRO A 35 9.65 -15.52 14.21
N GLU A 36 10.89 -15.32 14.64
CA GLU A 36 12.07 -15.97 14.06
C GLU A 36 12.12 -17.45 14.50
N VAL A 37 11.43 -18.34 13.78
CA VAL A 37 11.42 -19.79 14.05
C VAL A 37 12.26 -20.51 12.99
N HIS A 38 13.37 -21.08 13.43
CA HIS A 38 14.32 -21.83 12.59
C HIS A 38 14.03 -23.34 12.65
N LEU A 39 14.10 -24.00 11.48
CA LEU A 39 14.16 -25.46 11.40
C LEU A 39 15.54 -25.96 11.87
N PRO A 40 15.69 -27.26 12.23
CA PRO A 40 16.95 -27.82 12.72
C PRO A 40 18.16 -27.67 11.78
N ASN A 41 17.91 -27.43 10.48
CA ASN A 41 18.92 -27.17 9.46
C ASN A 41 19.27 -25.68 9.28
N GLY A 42 18.71 -24.78 10.10
CA GLY A 42 18.93 -23.33 10.03
C GLY A 42 18.13 -22.61 8.94
N SER A 43 17.23 -23.31 8.23
CA SER A 43 16.29 -22.67 7.30
C SER A 43 15.04 -22.16 8.01
N TYR A 44 14.42 -21.11 7.47
CA TYR A 44 13.15 -20.59 7.97
C TYR A 44 12.00 -21.53 7.61
N GLN A 45 11.06 -21.70 8.54
CA GLN A 45 9.77 -22.28 8.22
C GLN A 45 9.00 -21.29 7.34
N ALA A 46 8.81 -21.62 6.06
CA ALA A 46 7.88 -20.87 5.21
C ALA A 46 6.50 -20.86 5.88
N ASP A 47 5.83 -19.70 5.90
CA ASP A 47 4.45 -19.59 6.40
C ASP A 47 3.61 -20.68 5.70
N PRO A 48 3.08 -21.67 6.44
CA PRO A 48 2.39 -22.80 5.84
C PRO A 48 1.11 -22.41 5.11
N ASP A 49 0.58 -21.21 5.35
CA ASP A 49 -0.61 -20.66 4.69
C ASP A 49 -0.27 -19.74 3.49
N ALA A 50 1.01 -19.47 3.23
CA ALA A 50 1.48 -18.68 2.10
C ALA A 50 1.34 -19.44 0.77
N ARG A 51 0.20 -19.27 0.09
CA ARG A 51 0.15 -19.56 -1.37
C ARG A 51 0.89 -18.47 -2.11
N GLN A 52 2.10 -18.79 -2.55
CA GLN A 52 3.00 -17.90 -3.31
C GLN A 52 2.61 -17.89 -4.79
N PHE A 53 2.30 -16.72 -5.34
CA PHE A 53 2.23 -16.51 -6.79
C PHE A 53 3.53 -15.84 -7.26
N ILE A 54 4.30 -16.51 -8.12
CA ILE A 54 5.47 -15.92 -8.76
C ILE A 54 5.01 -15.15 -10.00
N VAL A 55 5.24 -13.84 -10.00
CA VAL A 55 4.96 -12.99 -11.17
C VAL A 55 6.19 -12.97 -12.09
N ASN A 56 6.20 -13.80 -13.13
CA ASN A 56 7.28 -13.85 -14.12
C ASN A 56 7.10 -12.76 -15.19
N ARG A 57 7.90 -11.69 -15.12
CA ARG A 57 7.88 -10.57 -16.07
C ARG A 57 8.67 -10.88 -17.35
N LYS A 58 8.12 -10.52 -18.52
CA LYS A 58 8.76 -10.73 -19.85
C LYS A 58 9.23 -9.46 -20.57
N LYS A 59 8.80 -8.25 -20.18
CA LYS A 59 8.96 -7.01 -20.98
C LYS A 59 9.53 -5.84 -20.16
N ASP A 60 10.56 -5.15 -20.66
CA ASP A 60 11.17 -3.94 -20.08
C ASP A 60 11.24 -2.78 -21.10
N PRO A 61 10.84 -1.54 -20.74
CA PRO A 61 10.36 -1.04 -19.43
C PRO A 61 8.93 -1.49 -19.05
N MET A 62 8.60 -1.43 -17.75
CA MET A 62 7.28 -1.77 -17.20
C MET A 62 6.38 -0.57 -17.41
N THR A 63 5.33 -0.71 -18.21
CA THR A 63 4.35 0.36 -18.42
C THR A 63 3.24 0.24 -17.40
N PHE A 64 2.83 1.35 -16.79
CA PHE A 64 1.67 1.35 -15.91
C PHE A 64 0.81 2.59 -16.10
N ALA A 65 -0.49 2.41 -15.83
CA ALA A 65 -1.44 3.51 -15.68
C ALA A 65 -1.69 3.78 -14.20
N TYR A 66 -1.91 5.04 -13.84
CA TYR A 66 -2.22 5.47 -12.48
C TYR A 66 -3.62 6.08 -12.44
N LEU A 67 -4.54 5.47 -11.68
CA LEU A 67 -5.89 5.99 -11.50
C LEU A 67 -5.96 6.73 -10.17
N ASN A 68 -6.48 7.95 -10.15
CA ASN A 68 -6.51 8.82 -8.96
C ASN A 68 -7.88 9.47 -8.80
N LEU A 69 -8.35 9.68 -7.58
CA LEU A 69 -9.43 10.67 -7.35
C LEU A 69 -8.83 12.07 -7.50
N LYS A 70 -9.47 12.95 -8.29
CA LYS A 70 -8.89 14.24 -8.66
C LYS A 70 -8.43 15.05 -7.45
N GLY A 71 -7.13 15.34 -7.41
CA GLY A 71 -6.49 16.12 -6.35
C GLY A 71 -6.53 15.48 -4.96
N HIS A 72 -6.79 14.18 -4.83
CA HIS A 72 -6.83 13.53 -3.53
C HIS A 72 -5.43 13.49 -2.88
N PRO A 73 -5.21 14.04 -1.67
CA PRO A 73 -3.87 14.22 -1.11
C PRO A 73 -3.06 12.91 -0.97
N ARG A 74 -3.72 11.81 -0.60
CA ARG A 74 -3.06 10.49 -0.50
C ARG A 74 -2.61 9.99 -1.86
N GLY A 75 -3.48 10.05 -2.86
CA GLY A 75 -3.20 9.60 -4.21
C GLY A 75 -2.11 10.44 -4.89
N ASN A 76 -2.12 11.76 -4.67
CA ASN A 76 -1.04 12.63 -5.12
C ASN A 76 0.29 12.31 -4.43
N TYR A 77 0.28 12.13 -3.11
CA TYR A 77 1.49 11.77 -2.37
C TYR A 77 2.11 10.47 -2.87
N MET A 78 1.30 9.43 -3.06
CA MET A 78 1.74 8.16 -3.61
C MET A 78 2.39 8.33 -4.99
N LEU A 79 1.72 9.03 -5.92
CA LEU A 79 2.27 9.28 -7.26
C LEU A 79 3.57 10.10 -7.21
N ASP A 80 3.63 11.11 -6.34
CA ASP A 80 4.82 11.93 -6.13
C ASP A 80 6.03 11.06 -5.73
N ARG A 81 5.83 10.14 -4.77
CA ARG A 81 6.88 9.21 -4.35
C ARG A 81 7.38 8.32 -5.48
N LEU A 82 6.50 7.83 -6.35
CA LEU A 82 6.88 7.02 -7.52
C LEU A 82 7.70 7.84 -8.52
N ILE A 83 7.23 9.04 -8.87
CA ILE A 83 7.91 9.90 -9.83
C ILE A 83 9.29 10.35 -9.32
N GLN A 84 9.41 10.69 -8.03
CA GLN A 84 10.70 11.02 -7.42
C GLN A 84 11.71 9.85 -7.47
N ALA A 85 11.21 8.61 -7.48
CA ALA A 85 12.02 7.40 -7.61
C ALA A 85 12.26 6.97 -9.07
N GLY A 86 11.84 7.77 -10.06
CA GLY A 86 11.99 7.46 -11.48
C GLY A 86 10.99 6.41 -12.00
N LEU A 87 9.90 6.16 -11.28
CA LEU A 87 8.77 5.35 -11.74
C LEU A 87 7.66 6.28 -12.24
N GLU A 88 7.73 6.63 -13.52
CA GLU A 88 6.72 7.48 -14.16
C GLU A 88 5.62 6.65 -14.82
N PRO A 89 4.32 6.96 -14.58
CA PRO A 89 3.23 6.30 -15.29
C PRO A 89 3.20 6.75 -16.76
N ALA A 90 2.74 5.85 -17.63
CA ALA A 90 2.47 6.20 -19.03
C ALA A 90 1.18 7.04 -19.18
N LEU A 91 0.26 6.91 -18.23
CA LEU A 91 -1.03 7.60 -18.20
C LEU A 91 -1.49 7.81 -16.76
N VAL A 92 -1.96 9.01 -16.44
CA VAL A 92 -2.74 9.30 -15.24
C VAL A 92 -4.20 9.52 -15.63
N ILE A 93 -5.14 8.86 -14.94
CA ILE A 93 -6.59 9.07 -15.09
C ILE A 93 -7.15 9.62 -13.78
N GLU A 94 -7.52 10.89 -13.77
CA GLU A 94 -8.18 11.52 -12.62
C GLU A 94 -9.70 11.40 -12.72
N GLU A 95 -10.35 10.88 -11.68
CA GLU A 95 -11.80 10.91 -11.55
C GLU A 95 -12.26 12.24 -10.96
N CYS A 96 -13.12 12.94 -11.70
CA CYS A 96 -13.77 14.18 -11.36
C CYS A 96 -15.20 13.91 -10.90
N SER A 97 -15.39 13.63 -9.62
CA SER A 97 -16.69 13.29 -9.05
C SER A 97 -16.92 13.95 -7.68
N ASP A 98 -18.15 13.85 -7.17
CA ASP A 98 -18.48 14.28 -5.80
C ASP A 98 -17.68 13.47 -4.76
N LEU A 99 -17.42 12.19 -5.04
CA LEU A 99 -16.56 11.35 -4.21
C LEU A 99 -15.14 11.91 -4.12
N ALA A 100 -14.55 12.29 -5.27
CA ALA A 100 -13.23 12.90 -5.31
C ALA A 100 -13.19 14.22 -4.52
N THR A 101 -14.20 15.07 -4.72
CA THR A 101 -14.30 16.36 -4.05
C THR A 101 -14.42 16.21 -2.54
N ALA A 102 -15.33 15.35 -2.07
CA ALA A 102 -15.55 15.12 -0.63
C ALA A 102 -14.31 14.50 0.05
N GLY A 103 -13.69 13.50 -0.57
CA GLY A 103 -12.48 12.85 -0.05
C GLY A 103 -11.32 13.84 0.08
N ARG A 104 -11.07 14.63 -0.96
CA ARG A 104 -10.04 15.67 -0.97
C ARG A 104 -10.26 16.69 0.14
N GLN A 105 -11.46 17.29 0.21
CA GLN A 105 -11.76 18.34 1.20
C GLN A 105 -11.62 17.85 2.64
N GLU A 106 -12.09 16.63 2.93
CA GLU A 106 -11.97 16.06 4.27
C GLU A 106 -10.50 15.85 4.64
N LEU A 107 -9.70 15.24 3.76
CA LEU A 107 -8.31 14.93 4.06
C LEU A 107 -7.44 16.20 4.14
N GLU A 108 -7.60 17.14 3.20
CA GLU A 108 -6.89 18.44 3.23
C GLU A 108 -7.18 19.20 4.51
N LYS A 109 -8.45 19.24 4.95
CA LYS A 109 -8.84 19.89 6.20
C LYS A 109 -8.12 19.31 7.41
N GLN A 110 -7.89 17.99 7.46
CA GLN A 110 -7.14 17.38 8.56
C GLN A 110 -5.65 17.68 8.45
N LEU A 111 -5.05 17.50 7.27
CA LEU A 111 -3.62 17.73 7.05
C LEU A 111 -3.21 19.19 7.30
N GLN A 112 -4.08 20.15 6.97
CA GLN A 112 -3.84 21.57 7.22
C GLN A 112 -3.61 21.89 8.71
N LYS A 113 -4.20 21.11 9.62
CA LYS A 113 -4.04 21.31 11.08
C LYS A 113 -2.63 21.02 11.58
N ILE A 114 -1.85 20.25 10.82
CA ILE A 114 -0.48 19.86 11.17
C ILE A 114 0.54 20.31 10.11
N ALA A 115 0.15 21.23 9.23
CA ALA A 115 0.97 21.66 8.09
C ALA A 115 2.31 22.31 8.49
N ALA A 116 2.41 22.82 9.72
CA ALA A 116 3.65 23.36 10.28
C ALA A 116 4.70 22.26 10.57
N GLU A 117 4.25 21.03 10.83
CA GLU A 117 5.10 19.88 11.17
C GLU A 117 5.27 18.92 9.98
N THR A 118 4.20 18.74 9.20
CA THR A 118 4.16 17.84 8.05
C THR A 118 3.71 18.61 6.80
N PRO A 119 4.59 18.82 5.81
CA PRO A 119 4.23 19.50 4.58
C PRO A 119 3.05 18.82 3.87
N LEU A 120 2.19 19.63 3.26
CA LEU A 120 1.08 19.12 2.47
C LEU A 120 1.60 18.39 1.22
N PRO A 121 0.91 17.31 0.77
CA PRO A 121 1.19 16.69 -0.51
C PRO A 121 1.10 17.71 -1.66
N ARG A 122 2.01 17.58 -2.63
CA ARG A 122 2.00 18.41 -3.84
C ARG A 122 0.73 18.15 -4.66
N SER A 123 0.28 19.16 -5.38
CA SER A 123 -0.80 19.01 -6.36
C SER A 123 -0.33 18.23 -7.59
N LEU A 124 -1.26 17.59 -8.31
CA LEU A 124 -0.90 16.86 -9.53
C LEU A 124 -0.19 17.73 -10.57
N PRO A 125 -0.59 18.99 -10.84
CA PRO A 125 0.15 19.86 -11.75
C PRO A 125 1.61 20.10 -11.31
N GLU A 126 1.88 20.27 -10.01
CA GLU A 126 3.24 20.42 -9.49
C GLU A 126 4.06 19.13 -9.60
N ILE A 127 3.41 17.97 -9.44
CA ILE A 127 4.04 16.65 -9.56
C ILE A 127 4.46 16.39 -11.02
N LEU A 128 3.59 16.74 -11.98
CA LEU A 128 3.79 16.51 -13.41
C LEU A 128 4.56 17.64 -14.11
N ALA A 129 4.85 18.75 -13.43
CA ALA A 129 5.56 19.89 -14.00
C ALA A 129 6.89 19.47 -14.64
N GLY A 130 7.07 19.82 -15.93
CA GLY A 130 8.28 19.48 -16.70
C GLY A 130 8.36 18.03 -17.18
N ARG A 131 7.28 17.24 -17.04
CA ARG A 131 7.23 15.82 -17.44
C ARG A 131 6.31 15.60 -18.61
N ASN A 132 6.59 14.56 -19.40
CA ASN A 132 5.76 14.15 -20.53
C ASN A 132 4.80 13.02 -20.13
N VAL A 133 4.07 13.21 -19.03
CA VAL A 133 3.08 12.23 -18.55
C VAL A 133 1.69 12.71 -18.99
N ARG A 134 0.99 11.88 -19.76
CA ARG A 134 -0.38 12.17 -20.17
C ARG A 134 -1.31 12.08 -18.96
N CYS A 135 -2.10 13.13 -18.72
CA CYS A 135 -3.15 13.15 -17.71
C CYS A 135 -4.51 13.37 -18.37
N VAL A 136 -5.50 12.56 -18.03
CA VAL A 136 -6.87 12.65 -18.57
C VAL A 136 -7.88 12.60 -17.43
N GLU A 137 -8.94 13.40 -17.55
CA GLU A 137 -10.03 13.41 -16.59
C GLU A 137 -11.20 12.54 -17.07
N THR A 138 -11.87 11.89 -16.13
CA THR A 138 -13.08 11.11 -16.35
C THR A 138 -14.10 11.36 -15.24
N ALA A 139 -15.38 11.10 -15.48
CA ALA A 139 -16.40 11.23 -14.44
C ALA A 139 -16.35 10.08 -13.42
N ASN A 140 -15.91 8.89 -13.86
CA ASN A 140 -15.82 7.68 -13.04
C ASN A 140 -14.86 6.68 -13.69
N HIS A 141 -13.94 6.11 -12.90
CA HIS A 141 -12.95 5.15 -13.40
C HIS A 141 -13.53 3.88 -14.02
N ASN A 142 -14.82 3.59 -13.79
CA ASN A 142 -15.51 2.44 -14.37
C ASN A 142 -16.18 2.72 -15.73
N ASP A 143 -16.18 3.98 -16.18
CA ASP A 143 -16.87 4.38 -17.40
C ASP A 143 -16.10 3.98 -18.66
N ALA A 144 -16.81 3.96 -19.80
CA ALA A 144 -16.27 3.54 -21.10
C ALA A 144 -15.00 4.33 -21.49
N GLN A 145 -14.92 5.61 -21.17
CA GLN A 145 -13.74 6.43 -21.45
C GLN A 145 -12.47 5.88 -20.77
N SER A 146 -12.58 5.42 -19.51
CA SER A 146 -11.44 4.83 -18.80
C SER A 146 -11.03 3.51 -19.43
N GLU A 147 -12.01 2.68 -19.79
CA GLU A 147 -11.78 1.42 -20.50
C GLU A 147 -11.09 1.63 -21.85
N GLU A 148 -11.55 2.58 -22.66
CA GLU A 148 -10.96 2.91 -23.97
C GLU A 148 -9.51 3.38 -23.83
N LEU A 149 -9.23 4.28 -22.88
CA LEU A 149 -7.89 4.79 -22.63
C LEU A 149 -6.93 3.69 -22.19
N LEU A 150 -7.38 2.82 -21.27
CA LEU A 150 -6.59 1.71 -20.75
C LEU A 150 -6.38 0.62 -21.81
N THR A 151 -7.40 0.34 -22.63
CA THR A 151 -7.31 -0.63 -23.73
C THR A 151 -6.31 -0.16 -24.79
N ALA A 152 -6.38 1.13 -25.17
CA ALA A 152 -5.45 1.72 -26.13
C ALA A 152 -4.01 1.74 -25.62
N LEU A 153 -3.81 1.93 -24.31
CA LEU A 153 -2.49 1.92 -23.69
C LEU A 153 -1.92 0.49 -23.54
N CYS A 154 -2.77 -0.48 -23.23
CA CYS A 154 -2.38 -1.86 -22.89
C CYS A 154 -1.23 -1.90 -21.85
N PRO A 155 -1.42 -1.30 -20.65
CA PRO A 155 -0.37 -1.24 -19.65
C PRO A 155 -0.06 -2.62 -19.06
N ASP A 156 1.18 -2.85 -18.65
CA ASP A 156 1.54 -4.07 -17.92
C ASP A 156 0.84 -4.12 -16.55
N LEU A 157 0.64 -2.95 -15.93
CA LEU A 157 0.07 -2.80 -14.59
C LEU A 157 -0.88 -1.58 -14.50
N ILE A 158 -1.91 -1.67 -13.66
CA ILE A 158 -2.65 -0.48 -13.21
C ILE A 158 -2.41 -0.28 -11.71
N VAL A 159 -2.18 0.96 -11.30
CA VAL A 159 -1.97 1.35 -9.90
C VAL A 159 -3.11 2.26 -9.46
N LEU A 160 -3.75 1.93 -8.34
CA LEU A 160 -4.86 2.70 -7.77
C LEU A 160 -4.35 3.67 -6.69
N GLY A 161 -4.44 4.96 -7.01
CA GLY A 161 -4.14 6.09 -6.16
C GLY A 161 -5.35 6.57 -5.37
N ASP A 162 -5.80 5.80 -4.38
CA ASP A 162 -6.99 6.08 -3.57
C ASP A 162 -8.25 6.32 -4.44
N THR A 163 -8.75 5.25 -5.04
CA THR A 163 -9.87 5.29 -5.98
C THR A 163 -11.14 4.69 -5.38
N ARG A 164 -12.26 4.82 -6.10
CA ARG A 164 -13.41 3.93 -5.88
C ARG A 164 -13.06 2.48 -6.26
N ILE A 165 -13.95 1.55 -5.92
CA ILE A 165 -13.88 0.15 -6.37
C ILE A 165 -13.98 0.10 -7.90
N ILE A 166 -13.05 -0.64 -8.51
CA ILE A 166 -13.08 -0.98 -9.93
C ILE A 166 -13.89 -2.27 -10.10
N ARG A 167 -15.04 -2.15 -10.76
CA ARG A 167 -16.02 -3.22 -11.03
C ARG A 167 -16.19 -3.53 -12.52
N ASN A 168 -15.66 -2.68 -13.40
CA ASN A 168 -15.69 -2.93 -14.83
C ASN A 168 -14.77 -4.13 -15.15
N LYS A 169 -15.39 -5.25 -15.54
CA LYS A 169 -14.69 -6.50 -15.84
C LYS A 169 -13.72 -6.40 -17.01
N ASN A 170 -13.96 -5.48 -17.95
CA ASN A 170 -13.04 -5.24 -19.06
C ASN A 170 -11.77 -4.59 -18.51
N ILE A 171 -11.90 -3.56 -17.67
CA ILE A 171 -10.75 -2.91 -17.02
C ILE A 171 -9.95 -3.89 -16.17
N LEU A 172 -10.61 -4.74 -15.36
CA LEU A 172 -9.95 -5.74 -14.51
C LEU A 172 -9.08 -6.74 -15.29
N ARG A 173 -9.34 -6.93 -16.59
CA ARG A 173 -8.64 -7.89 -17.45
C ARG A 173 -7.55 -7.27 -18.32
N ILE A 174 -7.44 -5.95 -18.36
CA ILE A 174 -6.50 -5.25 -19.26
C ILE A 174 -5.03 -5.55 -18.88
N PRO A 175 -4.57 -5.28 -17.63
CA PRO A 175 -3.15 -5.40 -17.33
C PRO A 175 -2.72 -6.86 -17.10
N GLU A 176 -1.65 -7.28 -17.76
CA GLU A 176 -1.10 -8.64 -17.64
C GLU A 176 -0.65 -8.96 -16.21
N LEU A 177 -0.03 -8.00 -15.52
CA LEU A 177 0.41 -8.16 -14.13
C LEU A 177 -0.71 -7.93 -13.11
N GLY A 178 -1.84 -7.37 -13.55
CA GLY A 178 -2.99 -7.08 -12.70
C GLY A 178 -3.07 -5.62 -12.24
N ILE A 179 -3.89 -5.40 -11.22
CA ILE A 179 -4.19 -4.07 -10.68
C ILE A 179 -3.78 -4.03 -9.22
N VAL A 180 -2.90 -3.08 -8.87
CA VAL A 180 -2.39 -2.88 -7.51
C VAL A 180 -3.19 -1.82 -6.79
N ASN A 181 -3.68 -2.14 -5.60
CA ASN A 181 -4.32 -1.21 -4.68
C ASN A 181 -3.48 -1.01 -3.42
N VAL A 182 -3.54 0.19 -2.85
CA VAL A 182 -2.97 0.52 -1.55
C VAL A 182 -4.11 0.74 -0.56
N HIS A 183 -4.31 -0.25 0.31
CA HIS A 183 -5.34 -0.22 1.32
C HIS A 183 -4.80 0.35 2.64
N PRO A 184 -5.39 1.42 3.20
CA PRO A 184 -4.95 2.02 4.47
C PRO A 184 -5.40 1.23 5.71
N GLY A 185 -5.31 -0.10 5.63
CA GLY A 185 -5.61 -1.05 6.69
C GLY A 185 -4.71 -2.28 6.63
N TYR A 186 -4.60 -2.99 7.75
CA TYR A 186 -3.80 -4.21 7.84
C TYR A 186 -4.63 -5.43 7.40
N LEU A 187 -4.47 -5.85 6.15
CA LEU A 187 -5.20 -7.00 5.60
C LEU A 187 -4.59 -8.32 6.11
N PRO A 188 -5.43 -9.36 6.23
CA PRO A 188 -6.87 -9.42 5.90
C PRO A 188 -7.83 -8.93 7.00
N THR A 189 -7.30 -8.45 8.13
CA THR A 189 -8.09 -8.18 9.34
C THR A 189 -9.15 -7.10 9.17
N VAL A 190 -8.90 -6.08 8.35
CA VAL A 190 -9.81 -4.93 8.19
C VAL A 190 -10.02 -4.55 6.72
N ARG A 191 -11.02 -5.15 6.06
CA ARG A 191 -11.39 -4.87 4.67
C ARG A 191 -12.42 -3.74 4.55
N GLY A 192 -12.46 -3.03 3.42
CA GLY A 192 -13.52 -2.07 3.11
C GLY A 192 -13.20 -0.64 3.55
N ASN A 193 -14.24 0.17 3.77
CA ASN A 193 -14.08 1.62 3.92
C ASN A 193 -13.62 2.03 5.32
N ASN A 194 -12.87 3.13 5.40
CA ASN A 194 -12.30 3.69 6.64
C ASN A 194 -11.61 2.66 7.56
N PRO A 195 -10.75 1.78 7.03
CA PRO A 195 -10.18 0.67 7.79
C PRO A 195 -9.44 1.13 9.05
N TYR A 196 -8.68 2.22 8.98
CA TYR A 196 -7.98 2.79 10.13
C TYR A 196 -8.91 3.24 11.28
N LEU A 197 -10.14 3.70 10.99
CA LEU A 197 -11.12 4.01 12.03
C LEU A 197 -11.66 2.72 12.65
N TRP A 198 -12.02 1.73 11.83
CA TRP A 198 -12.52 0.44 12.32
C TRP A 198 -11.48 -0.30 13.15
N SER A 199 -10.20 -0.21 12.79
CA SER A 199 -9.12 -0.74 13.60
C SER A 199 -9.01 -0.06 14.97
N ILE A 200 -9.30 1.24 15.09
CA ILE A 200 -9.38 1.89 16.42
C ILE A 200 -10.62 1.40 17.19
N VAL A 201 -11.78 1.35 16.53
CA VAL A 201 -13.05 0.94 17.16
C VAL A 201 -12.94 -0.46 17.75
N HIS A 202 -12.35 -1.38 16.99
CA HIS A 202 -12.30 -2.80 17.31
C HIS A 202 -10.95 -3.28 17.85
N ASP A 203 -10.01 -2.36 18.12
CA ASP A 203 -8.66 -2.71 18.60
C ASP A 203 -7.89 -3.66 17.66
N LEU A 204 -8.22 -3.61 16.36
CA LEU A 204 -7.55 -4.40 15.32
C LEU A 204 -6.22 -3.74 14.92
N PRO A 205 -5.27 -4.50 14.34
CA PRO A 205 -4.01 -3.95 13.87
C PRO A 205 -4.18 -2.73 12.95
N GLN A 206 -3.40 -1.69 13.19
CA GLN A 206 -3.21 -0.57 12.28
C GLN A 206 -2.11 -0.87 11.28
N GLY A 207 -2.24 -0.37 10.07
CA GLY A 207 -1.23 -0.54 9.05
C GLY A 207 -1.74 -0.21 7.67
N VAL A 208 -0.91 -0.52 6.69
CA VAL A 208 -1.19 -0.36 5.26
C VAL A 208 -0.86 -1.67 4.57
N THR A 209 -1.64 -2.00 3.54
CA THR A 209 -1.41 -3.17 2.70
C THR A 209 -1.43 -2.79 1.22
N VAL A 210 -0.39 -3.20 0.49
CA VAL A 210 -0.37 -3.20 -0.98
C VAL A 210 -0.77 -4.60 -1.44
N HIS A 211 -1.80 -4.69 -2.28
CA HIS A 211 -2.35 -5.96 -2.75
C HIS A 211 -2.82 -5.86 -4.20
N PHE A 212 -2.90 -7.00 -4.88
CA PHE A 212 -3.63 -7.09 -6.13
C PHE A 212 -5.13 -7.13 -5.84
N ILE A 213 -5.94 -6.44 -6.66
CA ILE A 213 -7.40 -6.55 -6.55
C ILE A 213 -7.94 -7.76 -7.31
N ASP A 214 -9.07 -8.28 -6.86
CA ASP A 214 -9.88 -9.31 -7.51
C ASP A 214 -11.33 -8.83 -7.64
N GLU A 215 -12.28 -9.73 -7.93
CA GLU A 215 -13.71 -9.36 -8.01
C GLU A 215 -14.33 -8.97 -6.65
N GLY A 216 -13.62 -9.21 -5.54
CA GLY A 216 -14.06 -8.87 -4.19
C GLY A 216 -13.54 -7.51 -3.70
N VAL A 217 -13.81 -7.21 -2.43
CA VAL A 217 -13.37 -5.96 -1.79
C VAL A 217 -12.21 -6.25 -0.85
N ASP A 218 -11.03 -5.75 -1.22
CA ASP A 218 -9.79 -5.91 -0.47
C ASP A 218 -9.44 -7.38 -0.15
N SER A 219 -9.80 -8.30 -1.04
CA SER A 219 -9.62 -9.75 -0.87
C SER A 219 -8.46 -10.35 -1.63
N GLY A 220 -7.90 -9.64 -2.60
CA GLY A 220 -6.90 -10.20 -3.49
C GLY A 220 -5.51 -10.36 -2.85
N PRO A 221 -4.58 -11.03 -3.54
CA PRO A 221 -3.28 -11.41 -2.96
C PRO A 221 -2.46 -10.22 -2.47
N ILE A 222 -1.91 -10.33 -1.25
CA ILE A 222 -1.07 -9.31 -0.62
C ILE A 222 0.32 -9.34 -1.25
N ILE A 223 0.81 -8.16 -1.65
CA ILE A 223 2.19 -7.97 -2.14
C ILE A 223 3.10 -7.57 -0.97
N ALA A 224 2.67 -6.58 -0.18
CA ALA A 224 3.39 -6.10 0.99
C ALA A 224 2.41 -5.53 2.01
N ARG A 225 2.72 -5.63 3.30
CA ARG A 225 1.95 -5.00 4.37
C ARG A 225 2.88 -4.53 5.48
N GLN A 226 2.54 -3.41 6.10
CA GLN A 226 3.32 -2.86 7.20
C GLN A 226 2.41 -2.39 8.32
N ARG A 227 2.73 -2.78 9.56
CA ARG A 227 2.04 -2.29 10.76
C ARG A 227 2.40 -0.83 11.00
N LEU A 228 1.41 -0.07 11.46
CA LEU A 228 1.59 1.31 11.90
C LEU A 228 1.47 1.38 13.41
N TYR A 229 2.55 1.80 14.07
CA TYR A 229 2.56 2.06 15.50
C TYR A 229 2.41 3.56 15.74
N LEU A 230 1.37 3.93 16.48
CA LEU A 230 1.08 5.31 16.83
C LEU A 230 1.67 5.63 18.21
N GLN A 231 2.04 6.88 18.40
CA GLN A 231 2.34 7.37 19.75
C GLN A 231 1.05 7.35 20.59
N PRO A 232 1.15 7.12 21.91
CA PRO A 232 0.02 7.31 22.81
C PRO A 232 -0.59 8.70 22.61
N ARG A 233 -1.93 8.77 22.53
CA ARG A 233 -2.67 10.03 22.32
C ARG A 233 -2.33 10.78 21.03
N ALA A 234 -1.92 10.07 19.98
CA ALA A 234 -1.83 10.66 18.65
C ALA A 234 -3.15 11.32 18.24
N THR A 235 -3.08 12.44 17.53
CA THR A 235 -4.27 13.12 17.01
C THR A 235 -4.77 12.49 15.72
N TYR A 236 -6.03 12.69 15.37
CA TYR A 236 -6.57 12.19 14.11
C TYR A 236 -5.81 12.69 12.85
N PRO A 237 -5.42 13.98 12.74
CA PRO A 237 -4.54 14.44 11.66
C PRO A 237 -3.19 13.71 11.59
N GLN A 238 -2.55 13.45 12.74
CA GLN A 238 -1.27 12.74 12.79
C GLN A 238 -1.41 11.30 12.30
N LEU A 239 -2.50 10.61 12.66
CA LEU A 239 -2.82 9.28 12.13
C LEU A 239 -2.94 9.31 10.60
N LEU A 240 -3.72 10.23 10.05
CA LEU A 240 -3.93 10.33 8.60
C LEU A 240 -2.63 10.64 7.85
N ALA A 241 -1.79 11.52 8.38
CA ALA A 241 -0.49 11.82 7.78
C ALA A 241 0.46 10.61 7.83
N ALA A 242 0.49 9.89 8.96
CA ALA A 242 1.30 8.68 9.09
C ALA A 242 0.87 7.58 8.12
N ILE A 243 -0.45 7.37 7.96
CA ILE A 243 -1.01 6.44 6.97
C ILE A 243 -0.65 6.86 5.56
N ASN A 244 -0.86 8.13 5.20
CA ASN A 244 -0.58 8.61 3.84
C ASN A 244 0.90 8.44 3.48
N ARG A 245 1.80 8.74 4.42
CA ARG A 245 3.23 8.51 4.26
C ARG A 245 3.53 7.03 4.01
N LEU A 246 3.00 6.17 4.87
CA LEU A 246 3.21 4.72 4.78
C LEU A 246 2.63 4.13 3.49
N CYS A 247 1.50 4.63 2.99
CA CYS A 247 0.95 4.27 1.68
C CYS A 247 1.92 4.56 0.53
N GLY A 248 2.53 5.75 0.51
CA GLY A 248 3.51 6.09 -0.52
C GLY A 248 4.81 5.29 -0.44
N GLU A 249 5.32 5.07 0.77
CA GLU A 249 6.53 4.28 1.01
C GLU A 249 6.34 2.82 0.59
N LEU A 250 5.27 2.17 1.06
CA LEU A 250 5.01 0.77 0.79
C LEU A 250 4.65 0.50 -0.67
N LEU A 251 3.94 1.43 -1.34
CA LEU A 251 3.66 1.32 -2.77
C LEU A 251 4.94 1.39 -3.61
N LEU A 252 5.84 2.32 -3.28
CA LEU A 252 7.13 2.44 -3.97
C LEU A 252 7.94 1.15 -3.84
N GLU A 253 8.05 0.62 -2.63
CA GLU A 253 8.73 -0.64 -2.36
C GLU A 253 8.11 -1.79 -3.19
N ALA A 254 6.79 -1.96 -3.14
CA ALA A 254 6.08 -2.98 -3.89
C ALA A 254 6.30 -2.88 -5.41
N LEU A 255 6.25 -1.67 -5.98
CA LEU A 255 6.47 -1.45 -7.41
C LEU A 255 7.93 -1.66 -7.82
N CYS A 256 8.90 -1.33 -6.96
CA CYS A 256 10.30 -1.66 -7.18
C CYS A 256 10.50 -3.18 -7.25
N PHE A 257 9.87 -3.95 -6.36
CA PHE A 257 9.94 -5.41 -6.43
C PHE A 257 9.24 -5.97 -7.68
N LEU A 258 8.05 -5.45 -8.03
CA LEU A 258 7.33 -5.86 -9.25
C LEU A 258 8.17 -5.62 -10.50
N LYS A 259 8.81 -4.44 -10.59
CA LYS A 259 9.72 -4.10 -11.68
C LYS A 259 10.91 -5.04 -11.77
N ALA A 260 11.45 -5.49 -10.64
CA ALA A 260 12.56 -6.45 -10.60
C ALA A 260 12.16 -7.90 -10.96
N GLY A 261 10.86 -8.20 -11.13
CA GLY A 261 10.36 -9.54 -11.45
C GLY A 261 10.41 -10.54 -10.29
N GLY A 262 10.63 -10.06 -9.06
CA GLY A 262 10.86 -10.88 -7.87
C GLY A 262 9.67 -10.97 -6.91
N VAL A 263 8.45 -10.62 -7.35
CA VAL A 263 7.31 -10.53 -6.42
C VAL A 263 6.66 -11.88 -6.22
N GLN A 264 6.64 -12.27 -4.95
CA GLN A 264 5.73 -13.26 -4.41
C GLN A 264 4.55 -12.52 -3.79
N SER A 265 3.33 -12.86 -4.19
CA SER A 265 2.13 -12.43 -3.46
C SER A 265 1.55 -13.56 -2.65
N LEU A 266 0.94 -13.21 -1.51
CA LEU A 266 0.34 -14.13 -0.56
C LEU A 266 -1.17 -14.10 -0.70
N ALA A 267 -1.79 -15.24 -1.00
CA ALA A 267 -3.23 -15.35 -0.87
C ALA A 267 -3.66 -14.98 0.56
N GLN A 268 -4.71 -14.18 0.70
CA GLN A 268 -5.17 -13.75 2.02
C GLN A 268 -5.72 -14.87 2.90
N GLY A 269 -5.74 -16.13 2.47
CA GLY A 269 -6.30 -17.26 3.22
C GLY A 269 -7.80 -17.12 3.54
N ASN A 270 -8.40 -18.19 4.06
CA ASN A 270 -9.68 -18.09 4.76
C ASN A 270 -9.37 -17.73 6.20
N PHE A 271 -9.19 -16.44 6.52
CA PHE A 271 -9.12 -16.05 7.93
C PHE A 271 -10.46 -16.38 8.57
N GLU A 272 -10.49 -17.46 9.36
CA GLU A 272 -11.57 -17.77 10.27
C GLU A 272 -11.54 -16.74 11.40
N ASN A 273 -11.99 -15.52 11.10
CA ASN A 273 -12.26 -14.51 12.10
C ASN A 273 -13.79 -14.30 12.15
N PRO A 274 -14.42 -14.05 13.33
CA PRO A 274 -15.88 -13.95 13.48
C PRO A 274 -16.57 -12.80 12.71
N GLY A 275 -15.83 -12.09 11.85
CA GLY A 275 -16.32 -11.04 10.98
C GLY A 275 -15.81 -11.22 9.56
N LYS A 276 -16.52 -12.00 8.72
CA LYS A 276 -16.53 -11.84 7.25
C LYS A 276 -17.09 -10.46 6.82
N LYS A 277 -16.94 -9.42 7.65
CA LYS A 277 -17.49 -8.09 7.46
C LYS A 277 -16.48 -7.28 6.66
N VAL A 278 -16.79 -7.08 5.39
CA VAL A 278 -16.29 -5.91 4.67
C VAL A 278 -16.90 -4.69 5.35
N PHE A 279 -16.06 -3.88 5.98
CA PHE A 279 -16.52 -2.70 6.69
C PHE A 279 -17.06 -1.65 5.71
N ARG A 280 -18.17 -1.02 6.11
CA ARG A 280 -18.76 0.09 5.35
C ARG A 280 -18.18 1.42 5.83
N LEU A 281 -18.55 2.48 5.14
CA LEU A 281 -18.20 3.84 5.53
C LEU A 281 -18.57 4.05 7.00
N CYS A 282 -17.63 4.57 7.78
CA CYS A 282 -17.78 4.77 9.21
C CYS A 282 -18.81 5.91 9.44
N PRO A 283 -19.94 5.65 10.15
CA PRO A 283 -20.90 6.69 10.46
C PRO A 283 -20.27 7.84 11.28
N PRO A 284 -20.77 9.08 11.18
CA PRO A 284 -20.20 10.24 11.88
C PRO A 284 -20.02 10.04 13.39
N GLU A 285 -20.98 9.39 14.05
CA GLU A 285 -20.96 9.06 15.47
C GLU A 285 -19.86 8.06 15.83
N ILE A 286 -19.68 7.02 14.99
CA ILE A 286 -18.62 6.01 15.19
C ILE A 286 -17.24 6.61 14.91
N LYS A 287 -17.13 7.47 13.88
CA LYS A 287 -15.91 8.22 13.58
C LYS A 287 -15.53 9.11 14.76
N SER A 288 -16.49 9.81 15.35
CA SER A 288 -16.24 10.69 16.50
C SER A 288 -15.77 9.90 17.72
N ALA A 289 -16.42 8.76 18.01
CA ALA A 289 -15.99 7.87 19.09
C ALA A 289 -14.59 7.27 18.86
N ALA A 290 -14.28 6.87 17.62
CA ALA A 290 -12.95 6.37 17.26
C ALA A 290 -11.87 7.44 17.46
N ILE A 291 -12.13 8.68 17.05
CA ILE A 291 -11.21 9.81 17.25
C ILE A 291 -10.99 10.06 18.74
N GLN A 292 -12.06 10.06 19.55
CA GLN A 292 -11.94 10.23 21.00
C GLN A 292 -11.10 9.11 21.64
N LYS A 293 -11.31 7.85 21.25
CA LYS A 293 -10.54 6.69 21.74
C LYS A 293 -9.06 6.76 21.34
N LEU A 294 -8.78 7.24 20.14
CA LEU A 294 -7.42 7.48 19.65
C LEU A 294 -6.71 8.54 20.50
N GLU A 295 -7.37 9.68 20.70
CA GLU A 295 -6.81 10.87 21.37
C GLU A 295 -6.71 10.70 22.89
N SER A 296 -7.56 9.87 23.50
CA SER A 296 -7.43 9.48 24.92
C SER A 296 -6.28 8.49 25.16
N GLY A 297 -5.86 7.77 24.11
CA GLY A 297 -4.86 6.69 24.20
C GLY A 297 -5.43 5.38 24.74
N GLU A 298 -6.75 5.17 24.63
CA GLU A 298 -7.44 3.98 25.14
C GLU A 298 -7.40 2.77 24.19
N TYR A 299 -6.92 2.96 22.95
CA TYR A 299 -6.78 1.88 21.98
C TYR A 299 -5.69 0.87 22.38
N ARG A 300 -5.93 -0.40 22.07
CA ARG A 300 -4.99 -1.51 22.33
C ARG A 300 -4.88 -2.38 21.08
N PHE A 301 -4.07 -1.98 20.11
CA PHE A 301 -3.89 -2.81 18.92
C PHE A 301 -3.36 -4.18 19.32
N GLU A 302 -4.02 -5.25 18.86
CA GLU A 302 -3.56 -6.62 19.11
C GLU A 302 -2.11 -6.80 18.62
N GLU A 303 -1.21 -7.11 19.55
CA GLU A 303 0.10 -7.70 19.25
C GLU A 303 -0.12 -9.20 19.02
N VAL A 304 -0.51 -9.57 17.79
CA VAL A 304 -0.44 -10.97 17.34
C VAL A 304 0.96 -11.26 16.86
#